data_AF-A0A7S3U574-F1
#
_entry.id   AF-A0A7S3U574-F1
#
_cell.length_a   1.000
_cell.length_b   1.000
_cell.length_c   1.000
_cell.angle_alpha   90.00
_cell.angle_beta   90.00
_cell.angle_gamma   90.00
#
_symmetry.space_group_name_H-M   'P 1'
#
loop_
_entity.id
_entity.type
_entity.pdbx_description
1 polymer ?
#
loop_
_entity_poly.entity_id
_entity_poly.type
_entity_poly.pdbx_seq_one_letter_code
_entity_poly.pdbx_strand_id
1 'polypeptide(L)'
;NKVKELLRVPNLVCIHTVDTVKLAMEIEKRVAAQAKAGLREIPLDVMVQVNTSGEEAKSGCTSEACPQLCKQVQQNCPSIRLVGLMCIGKYSAAEGDAVVDFRRLASCRRDVAAALGVR
;
A
#
# COMPACT_ATOMS: atom_id res chain seq x y z
N ASN A 1 -15.03 -2.76 -0.74
CA ASN A 1 -14.03 -2.23 -1.69
C ASN A 1 -14.47 -2.40 -3.13
N LYS A 2 -14.34 -1.35 -3.96
CA LYS A 2 -14.74 -1.30 -5.38
C LYS A 2 -13.62 -1.76 -6.33
N VAL A 3 -12.91 -2.83 -5.95
CA VAL A 3 -11.70 -3.29 -6.67
C VAL A 3 -12.05 -3.76 -8.09
N LYS A 4 -13.23 -4.39 -8.27
CA LYS A 4 -13.69 -4.88 -9.57
C LYS A 4 -13.89 -3.72 -10.56
N GLU A 5 -14.49 -2.64 -10.09
CA GLU A 5 -14.76 -1.43 -10.87
C GLU A 5 -13.45 -0.73 -11.21
N LEU A 6 -12.55 -0.59 -10.23
CA LEU A 6 -11.25 0.09 -10.42
C LEU A 6 -10.40 -0.61 -11.49
N LEU A 7 -10.35 -1.95 -11.47
CA LEU A 7 -9.54 -2.74 -12.42
C LEU A 7 -10.09 -2.72 -13.87
N ARG A 8 -11.27 -2.16 -14.11
CA ARG A 8 -11.78 -1.93 -15.48
C ARG A 8 -11.10 -0.75 -16.17
N VAL A 9 -10.39 0.10 -15.43
CA VAL A 9 -9.66 1.24 -15.99
C VAL A 9 -8.41 0.70 -16.70
N PRO A 10 -8.30 0.85 -18.04
CA PRO A 10 -7.24 0.21 -18.83
C PRO A 10 -5.84 0.70 -18.42
N ASN A 11 -5.73 1.98 -18.05
CA ASN A 11 -4.46 2.62 -17.70
C ASN A 11 -4.24 2.74 -16.19
N LEU A 12 -4.86 1.87 -15.38
CA LEU A 12 -4.61 1.86 -13.94
C LEU A 12 -3.23 1.29 -13.65
N VAL A 13 -2.29 2.19 -13.33
CA VAL A 13 -0.89 1.84 -13.06
C VAL A 13 -0.62 1.49 -11.60
N CYS A 14 -1.26 2.18 -10.64
CA CYS A 14 -0.96 2.01 -9.23
C CYS A 14 -2.16 2.22 -8.30
N ILE A 15 -2.24 1.46 -7.20
CA ILE A 15 -3.18 1.67 -6.09
C ILE A 15 -2.40 2.06 -4.84
N HIS A 16 -2.64 3.28 -4.32
CA HIS A 16 -1.85 3.81 -3.21
C HIS A 16 -2.44 3.54 -1.82
N THR A 17 -3.63 2.97 -1.75
CA THR A 17 -4.46 2.93 -0.54
C THR A 17 -4.61 1.50 0.01
N VAL A 18 -3.58 0.66 -0.11
CA VAL A 18 -3.63 -0.71 0.43
C VAL A 18 -3.29 -0.68 1.91
N ASP A 19 -4.26 -0.98 2.79
CA ASP A 19 -4.09 -0.86 4.25
C ASP A 19 -4.25 -2.20 4.99
N THR A 20 -4.69 -3.25 4.31
CA THR A 20 -5.01 -4.54 4.91
C THR A 20 -4.62 -5.69 3.99
N VAL A 21 -4.25 -6.84 4.58
CA VAL A 21 -3.98 -8.09 3.85
C VAL A 21 -5.19 -8.51 3.03
N LYS A 22 -6.39 -8.35 3.59
CA LYS A 22 -7.65 -8.67 2.90
C LYS A 22 -7.80 -7.88 1.61
N LEU A 23 -7.50 -6.58 1.61
CA LEU A 23 -7.55 -5.76 0.40
C LEU A 23 -6.46 -6.18 -0.58
N ALA A 24 -5.23 -6.41 -0.13
CA ALA A 24 -4.14 -6.87 -1.00
C ALA A 24 -4.48 -8.19 -1.71
N MET A 25 -4.97 -9.19 -0.98
CA MET A 25 -5.38 -10.49 -1.53
C MET A 25 -6.56 -10.36 -2.52
N GLU A 26 -7.47 -9.43 -2.26
CA GLU A 26 -8.62 -9.17 -3.13
C GLU A 26 -8.21 -8.50 -4.46
N ILE A 27 -7.20 -7.62 -4.42
CA ILE A 27 -6.55 -7.06 -5.60
C ILE A 27 -5.80 -8.15 -6.34
N GLU A 28 -4.92 -8.90 -5.66
CA GLU A 28 -4.15 -10.02 -6.21
C GLU A 28 -5.05 -10.97 -6.99
N LYS A 29 -6.11 -11.47 -6.35
CA LYS A 29 -7.05 -12.41 -6.97
C LYS A 29 -7.61 -11.91 -8.32
N ARG A 30 -7.92 -10.62 -8.41
CA ARG A 30 -8.50 -10.03 -9.63
C ARG A 30 -7.45 -9.72 -10.67
N VAL A 31 -6.30 -9.20 -10.26
CA VAL A 31 -5.19 -8.93 -11.18
C VAL A 31 -4.67 -10.24 -11.78
N ALA A 32 -4.56 -11.30 -10.98
CA ALA A 32 -4.25 -12.65 -11.44
C ALA A 32 -5.26 -13.16 -12.48
N ALA A 33 -6.56 -12.89 -12.28
CA ALA A 33 -7.59 -13.25 -13.25
C ALA A 33 -7.46 -12.45 -14.57
N GLN A 34 -7.12 -11.16 -14.51
CA GLN A 34 -6.84 -10.35 -15.70
C GLN A 34 -5.61 -10.83 -16.45
N ALA A 35 -4.54 -11.17 -15.73
CA ALA A 35 -3.32 -11.73 -16.32
C ALA A 35 -3.60 -13.05 -17.06
N LYS A 36 -4.35 -13.97 -16.43
CA LYS A 36 -4.78 -15.23 -17.06
C LYS A 36 -5.65 -15.03 -18.30
N ALA A 37 -6.43 -13.95 -18.34
CA ALA A 37 -7.28 -13.60 -19.48
C ALA A 37 -6.54 -12.80 -20.56
N GLY A 38 -5.23 -12.53 -20.42
CA GLY A 38 -4.45 -11.72 -21.35
C GLY A 38 -4.83 -10.23 -21.36
N LEU A 39 -5.57 -9.75 -20.35
CA LEU A 39 -6.01 -8.35 -20.25
C LEU A 39 -4.95 -7.45 -19.62
N ARG A 40 -3.92 -8.04 -19.04
CA ARG A 40 -2.83 -7.33 -18.36
C ARG A 40 -1.56 -8.16 -18.40
N GLU A 41 -0.48 -7.56 -18.88
CA GLU A 41 0.82 -8.22 -19.02
C GLU A 41 1.75 -7.95 -17.82
N ILE A 42 1.62 -6.77 -17.20
CA ILE A 42 2.48 -6.33 -16.09
C ILE A 42 1.74 -6.42 -14.74
N PRO A 43 2.44 -6.74 -13.65
CA PRO A 43 1.87 -6.68 -12.30
C PRO A 43 1.32 -5.28 -11.97
N LEU A 44 0.28 -5.21 -11.15
CA LEU A 44 -0.24 -3.93 -10.68
C LEU A 44 0.66 -3.35 -9.59
N ASP A 45 1.10 -2.11 -9.73
CA ASP A 45 1.84 -1.47 -8.64
C ASP A 45 0.90 -1.13 -7.48
N VAL A 46 1.38 -1.34 -6.26
CA VAL A 46 0.65 -1.00 -5.04
C VAL A 46 1.54 -0.31 -4.03
N MET A 47 0.98 0.64 -3.30
CA MET A 47 1.60 1.22 -2.10
C MET A 47 0.76 0.90 -0.87
N VAL A 48 1.44 0.67 0.24
CA VAL A 48 0.78 0.45 1.53
C VAL A 48 0.50 1.79 2.21
N GLN A 49 -0.75 2.05 2.56
CA GLN A 49 -1.17 3.24 3.28
C GLN A 49 -0.95 3.07 4.78
N VAL A 50 -0.15 3.96 5.36
CA VAL A 50 0.18 3.99 6.79
C VAL A 50 -0.53 5.16 7.46
N ASN A 51 -1.21 4.90 8.57
CA ASN A 51 -1.74 5.94 9.44
C ASN A 51 -0.59 6.50 10.30
N THR A 52 0.05 7.55 9.82
CA THR A 52 1.15 8.23 10.52
C THR A 52 0.66 9.21 11.60
N SER A 53 -0.60 9.68 11.51
CA SER A 53 -1.10 10.72 12.40
C SER A 53 -1.58 10.17 13.75
N GLY A 54 -1.87 8.87 13.83
CA GLY A 54 -2.38 8.21 15.03
C GLY A 54 -3.84 8.58 15.36
N GLU A 55 -4.54 9.20 14.42
CA GLU A 55 -5.96 9.55 14.58
C GLU A 55 -6.80 8.34 14.16
N GLU A 56 -7.68 7.86 15.04
CA GLU A 56 -8.54 6.69 14.75
C GLU A 56 -9.45 6.90 13.53
N ALA A 57 -9.79 8.16 13.23
CA ALA A 57 -10.60 8.51 12.06
C ALA A 57 -9.88 8.29 10.72
N LYS A 58 -8.56 8.06 10.70
CA LYS A 58 -7.79 7.89 9.45
C LYS A 58 -7.60 6.42 9.08
N SER A 59 -7.84 6.13 7.81
CA SER A 59 -7.55 4.84 7.20
C SER A 59 -6.04 4.61 7.04
N GLY A 60 -5.63 3.35 7.01
CA GLY A 60 -4.23 2.94 6.93
C GLY A 60 -3.87 1.92 8.01
N CYS A 61 -2.83 1.13 7.76
CA CYS A 61 -2.26 0.28 8.79
C CYS A 61 -1.47 1.12 9.81
N THR A 62 -1.26 0.58 11.01
CA THR A 62 -0.35 1.23 11.97
C THR A 62 1.10 1.13 11.49
N SER A 63 1.97 1.96 12.07
CA SER A 63 3.41 1.93 11.74
C SER A 63 4.03 0.58 12.10
N GLU A 64 3.58 -0.04 13.19
CA GLU A 64 4.05 -1.32 13.71
C GLU A 64 3.59 -2.50 12.85
N ALA A 65 2.36 -2.42 12.30
CA ALA A 65 1.82 -3.44 11.41
C ALA A 65 2.38 -3.35 9.98
N CYS A 66 2.95 -2.20 9.60
CA CYS A 66 3.38 -1.91 8.23
C CYS A 66 4.41 -2.93 7.68
N PRO A 67 5.51 -3.27 8.39
CA PRO A 67 6.47 -4.26 7.90
C PRO A 67 5.84 -5.64 7.66
N GLN A 68 4.99 -6.10 8.58
CA GLN A 68 4.35 -7.40 8.46
C GLN A 68 3.35 -7.44 7.30
N LEU A 69 2.55 -6.38 7.11
CA LEU A 69 1.66 -6.25 5.97
C LEU A 69 2.44 -6.29 4.65
N CYS A 70 3.49 -5.47 4.53
CA CYS A 70 4.34 -5.44 3.32
C CYS A 70 4.93 -6.81 3.00
N LYS A 71 5.40 -7.54 4.01
CA LYS A 71 5.92 -8.90 3.87
C LYS A 71 4.85 -9.86 3.36
N GLN A 72 3.64 -9.80 3.90
CA GLN A 72 2.53 -10.63 3.44
C GLN A 72 2.11 -10.29 2.00
N VAL A 73 2.15 -9.01 1.61
CA VAL A 73 1.90 -8.59 0.22
C VAL A 73 2.96 -9.20 -0.71
N GLN A 74 4.24 -9.01 -0.40
CA GLN A 74 5.33 -9.50 -1.24
C GLN A 74 5.33 -11.03 -1.39
N GLN A 75 5.00 -11.76 -0.32
CA GLN A 75 5.05 -13.23 -0.32
C GLN A 75 3.83 -13.88 -0.98
N ASN A 76 2.63 -13.30 -0.82
CA ASN A 76 1.39 -13.96 -1.21
C ASN A 76 0.76 -13.39 -2.50
N CYS A 77 1.27 -12.28 -3.01
CA CYS A 77 0.63 -11.55 -4.11
C CYS A 77 1.58 -11.36 -5.31
N PRO A 78 1.80 -12.39 -6.15
CA PRO A 78 2.72 -12.32 -7.29
C PRO A 78 2.21 -11.47 -8.47
N SER A 79 0.90 -11.21 -8.57
CA SER A 79 0.31 -10.42 -9.65
C SER A 79 0.27 -8.92 -9.33
N ILE A 80 0.66 -8.52 -8.12
CA ILE A 80 0.84 -7.12 -7.73
C ILE A 80 2.27 -6.90 -7.27
N ARG A 81 2.76 -5.67 -7.39
CA ARG A 81 4.12 -5.29 -7.02
C ARG A 81 4.08 -4.18 -5.98
N LEU A 82 4.62 -4.47 -4.80
CA LEU A 82 4.78 -3.45 -3.76
C LEU A 82 5.89 -2.47 -4.19
N VAL A 83 5.52 -1.21 -4.42
CA VAL A 83 6.46 -0.16 -4.89
C VAL A 83 6.76 0.92 -3.86
N GLY A 84 6.02 0.96 -2.75
CA GLY A 84 6.30 1.94 -1.70
C GLY A 84 5.24 2.03 -0.61
N LEU A 85 5.36 3.10 0.19
CA LEU A 85 4.44 3.44 1.26
C LEU A 85 3.78 4.79 0.97
N MET A 86 2.55 4.95 1.44
CA MET A 86 1.76 6.18 1.30
C MET A 86 1.24 6.60 2.68
N CYS A 87 1.13 7.90 2.92
CA CYS A 87 0.37 8.43 4.05
C CYS A 87 -0.44 9.64 3.61
N ILE A 88 -1.53 9.91 4.33
CA ILE A 88 -2.31 11.16 4.19
C ILE A 88 -1.69 12.26 5.05
N GLY A 89 -1.17 11.91 6.23
CA GLY A 89 -0.66 12.86 7.23
C GLY A 89 -1.78 13.51 8.06
N LYS A 90 -1.39 14.32 9.04
CA LYS A 90 -2.28 15.12 9.88
C LYS A 90 -2.70 16.39 9.17
N TYR A 91 -4.01 16.66 9.17
CA TYR A 91 -4.51 17.97 8.80
C TYR A 91 -4.26 18.91 9.98
N SER A 92 -3.29 19.80 9.85
CA SER A 92 -2.94 20.76 10.89
C SER A 92 -2.56 22.10 10.27
N ALA A 93 -3.02 23.19 10.89
CA ALA A 93 -2.63 24.54 10.53
C ALA A 93 -1.30 24.97 11.19
N ALA A 94 -0.76 24.16 12.11
CA ALA A 94 0.50 24.42 12.78
C ALA A 94 1.68 23.95 11.92
N GLU A 95 2.65 24.85 11.69
CA GLU A 95 3.91 24.50 11.04
C GLU A 95 4.64 23.40 11.82
N GLY A 96 5.04 22.33 11.12
CA GLY A 96 5.87 21.25 11.68
C GLY A 96 5.16 19.91 11.90
N ASP A 97 3.82 19.87 12.01
CA ASP A 97 3.09 18.61 12.23
C ASP A 97 3.26 17.64 11.04
N ALA A 98 3.19 18.15 9.81
CA ALA A 98 3.42 17.34 8.60
C ALA A 98 4.84 16.75 8.55
N VAL A 99 5.83 17.44 9.11
CA VAL A 99 7.22 16.95 9.15
C VAL A 99 7.32 15.72 10.06
N VAL A 100 6.56 15.67 11.15
CA VAL A 100 6.50 14.51 12.05
C VAL A 100 5.93 13.29 11.32
N ASP A 101 4.84 13.47 10.56
CA ASP A 101 4.23 12.40 9.77
C ASP A 101 5.17 11.83 8.71
N PHE A 102 5.85 12.69 7.94
CA PHE A 102 6.79 12.23 6.92
C PHE A 102 8.03 11.57 7.51
N ARG A 103 8.50 12.01 8.69
CA ARG A 103 9.58 11.32 9.43
C ARG A 103 9.14 9.93 9.88
N ARG A 104 7.89 9.77 10.35
CA ARG A 104 7.30 8.46 10.70
C ARG A 104 7.22 7.56 9.48
N LEU A 105 6.73 8.06 8.33
CA LEU A 105 6.68 7.30 7.09
C LEU A 105 8.08 6.87 6.62
N ALA A 106 9.07 7.76 6.73
CA ALA A 106 10.46 7.44 6.40
C ALA A 106 11.05 6.37 7.32
N SER A 107 10.65 6.33 8.60
CA SER A 107 11.02 5.24 9.50
C SER A 107 10.36 3.92 9.08
N CYS A 108 9.05 3.92 8.84
CA CYS A 108 8.33 2.74 8.35
C CYS A 108 8.98 2.18 7.08
N ARG A 109 9.42 3.03 6.15
CA ARG A 109 10.14 2.61 4.95
C ARG A 109 11.42 1.86 5.28
N ARG A 110 12.21 2.34 6.25
CA ARG A 110 13.44 1.64 6.68
C ARG A 110 13.12 0.28 7.30
N ASP A 111 12.09 0.23 8.14
CA ASP A 111 11.68 -1.00 8.82
C ASP A 111 11.16 -2.04 7.81
N VAL A 112 10.39 -1.60 6.82
CA VAL A 112 9.95 -2.43 5.68
C VAL A 112 11.15 -2.88 4.85
N ALA A 113 12.05 -1.97 4.49
CA ALA A 113 13.24 -2.31 3.71
C ALA A 113 14.09 -3.40 4.40
N ALA A 114 14.32 -3.25 5.72
CA ALA A 114 15.00 -4.25 6.53
C ALA A 114 14.23 -5.58 6.59
N ALA A 115 12.91 -5.55 6.77
CA ALA A 115 12.08 -6.75 6.85
C ALA A 115 11.99 -7.54 5.53
N LEU A 116 12.09 -6.85 4.39
CA LEU A 116 12.03 -7.45 3.05
C LEU A 116 13.42 -7.72 2.44
N GLY A 117 14.49 -7.27 3.09
CA GLY A 117 15.86 -7.40 2.56
C GLY A 117 16.11 -6.55 1.31
N VAL A 118 15.43 -5.41 1.18
CA VAL A 118 15.57 -4.46 0.05
C VAL A 118 16.21 -3.15 0.53
N ARG A 119 16.72 -2.33 -0.41
CA ARG A 119 17.37 -1.04 -0.10
C ARG A 119 16.39 0.13 -0.18
#